data_AF-A0A5B0PBX6-F1
#
_entry.id   AF-A0A5B0PBX6-F1
#
_cell.length_a   1.000
_cell.length_b   1.000
_cell.length_c   1.000
_cell.angle_alpha   90.00
_cell.angle_beta   90.00
_cell.angle_gamma   90.00
#
_symmetry.space_group_name_H-M   'P 1'
#
loop_
_entity.id
_entity.type
_entity.pdbx_description
1 polymer ?
#
loop_
_entity_poly.entity_id
_entity_poly.type
_entity_poly.pdbx_seq_one_letter_code
_entity_poly.pdbx_strand_id
1 'polypeptide(L)'
;MWAYHRQEPWQEDYDNRYHDFADKFGVDRGGGSWDSSEFFQELTMLRLYCDHPDLIDGLQYDLPKKETTWRDSPKIIHLISDLKDHLNSEQGGRIAKAVVFSQWTSFLQM
;
A
#
# COMPACT_ATOMS: atom_id res chain seq x y z
N MET A 1 -3.74 -0.98 -9.98
CA MET A 1 -2.96 -0.73 -8.75
C MET A 1 -3.06 0.76 -8.47
N TRP A 2 -3.70 1.15 -7.37
CA TRP A 2 -4.00 2.54 -7.03
C TRP A 2 -2.77 3.24 -6.41
N ALA A 3 -1.72 3.44 -7.20
CA ALA A 3 -0.45 4.00 -6.70
C ALA A 3 -0.43 5.53 -6.60
N TYR A 4 -1.51 6.23 -6.99
CA TYR A 4 -1.43 7.65 -7.36
C TYR A 4 -1.87 8.70 -6.31
N HIS A 5 -2.16 8.32 -5.06
CA HIS A 5 -2.66 9.28 -4.05
C HIS A 5 -2.13 9.09 -2.62
N ARG A 6 -0.80 8.94 -2.40
CA ARG A 6 -0.24 9.01 -1.04
C ARG A 6 0.04 10.45 -0.61
N GLN A 7 0.06 10.68 0.70
CA GLN A 7 0.47 11.96 1.29
C GLN A 7 1.97 11.99 1.55
N GLU A 8 2.57 13.17 1.53
CA GLU A 8 3.96 13.34 1.95
C GLU A 8 4.14 13.00 3.45
N PRO A 9 5.27 12.38 3.84
CA PRO A 9 6.48 12.09 3.05
C PRO A 9 6.47 10.71 2.36
N TRP A 10 5.36 9.97 2.47
CA TRP A 10 5.25 8.57 2.08
C TRP A 10 5.23 8.39 0.56
N GLN A 11 4.82 9.42 -0.18
CA GLN A 11 4.83 9.40 -1.64
C GLN A 11 6.26 9.48 -2.18
N GLU A 12 7.06 10.44 -1.72
CA GLU A 12 8.47 10.57 -2.12
C GLU A 12 9.29 9.31 -1.79
N ASP A 13 9.19 8.78 -0.57
CA ASP A 13 9.93 7.58 -0.17
C ASP A 13 9.49 6.34 -0.98
N TYR A 14 8.18 6.19 -1.25
CA TYR A 14 7.69 5.12 -2.13
C TYR A 14 8.26 5.26 -3.55
N ASP A 15 8.22 6.45 -4.13
CA ASP A 15 8.65 6.68 -5.50
C ASP A 15 10.15 6.38 -5.63
N ASN A 16 10.98 6.85 -4.70
CA ASN A 16 12.41 6.53 -4.70
C ASN A 16 12.66 5.02 -4.67
N ARG A 17 11.99 4.31 -3.76
CA ARG A 17 12.10 2.84 -3.64
C ARG A 17 11.58 2.11 -4.87
N TYR A 18 10.52 2.60 -5.48
CA TYR A 18 9.96 2.01 -6.70
C TYR A 18 10.95 2.16 -7.86
N HIS A 19 11.57 3.32 -8.03
CA HIS A 19 12.60 3.54 -9.05
C HIS A 19 13.81 2.64 -8.80
N ASP A 20 14.31 2.56 -7.55
CA ASP A 20 15.42 1.66 -7.20
C ASP A 20 15.09 0.19 -7.53
N PHE A 21 13.89 -0.26 -7.17
CA PHE A 21 13.42 -1.60 -7.50
C PHE A 21 13.33 -1.83 -9.02
N ALA A 22 12.81 -0.85 -9.77
CA ALA A 22 12.68 -0.93 -11.21
C ALA A 22 14.05 -0.96 -11.92
N ASP A 23 15.02 -0.20 -11.43
CA ASP A 23 16.39 -0.21 -11.96
C ASP A 23 17.08 -1.57 -11.73
N LYS A 24 16.84 -2.19 -10.57
CA LYS A 24 17.40 -3.51 -10.23
C LYS A 24 16.72 -4.66 -10.98
N PHE A 25 15.39 -4.67 -11.00
CA PHE A 25 14.59 -5.85 -11.35
C PHE A 25 13.63 -5.64 -12.53
N GLY A 26 13.50 -4.42 -13.03
CA GLY A 26 12.62 -4.07 -14.13
C GLY A 26 13.00 -4.72 -15.45
N VAL A 27 12.08 -4.64 -16.41
CA VAL A 27 12.24 -5.23 -17.75
C VAL A 27 13.43 -4.65 -18.50
N ASP A 28 13.71 -3.36 -18.30
CA ASP A 28 14.77 -2.60 -18.97
C ASP A 28 16.10 -2.60 -18.21
N ARG A 29 16.26 -3.47 -17.20
CA ARG A 29 17.51 -3.58 -16.43
C ARG A 29 18.70 -3.89 -17.34
N GLY A 30 19.88 -3.36 -17.03
CA GLY A 30 21.11 -3.46 -17.83
C GLY A 30 21.74 -4.86 -17.99
N GLY A 31 21.00 -5.94 -17.74
CA GLY A 31 21.48 -7.32 -17.77
C GLY A 31 22.04 -7.82 -16.42
N GLY A 32 22.57 -9.05 -16.39
CA GLY A 32 23.15 -9.68 -15.20
C GLY A 32 22.21 -10.64 -14.44
N SER A 33 22.75 -11.37 -13.47
CA SER A 33 21.95 -12.13 -12.49
C SER A 33 21.43 -11.22 -11.39
N TRP A 34 20.29 -11.56 -10.82
CA TRP A 34 19.71 -10.88 -9.67
C TRP A 34 19.34 -11.91 -8.60
N ASP A 35 19.34 -11.49 -7.34
CA ASP A 35 18.99 -12.36 -6.23
C ASP A 35 17.47 -12.43 -6.07
N SER A 36 16.92 -13.64 -6.14
CA SER A 36 15.47 -13.83 -6.05
C SER A 36 14.90 -13.46 -4.69
N SER A 37 15.69 -13.62 -3.62
CA SER A 37 15.24 -13.31 -2.27
C SER A 37 15.13 -11.81 -2.09
N GLU A 38 16.12 -11.05 -2.57
CA GLU A 38 16.11 -9.58 -2.61
C GLU A 38 14.92 -9.05 -3.41
N PHE A 39 14.65 -9.62 -4.59
CA PHE A 39 13.48 -9.27 -5.39
C PHE A 39 12.17 -9.41 -4.62
N PHE A 40 11.94 -10.57 -4.00
CA PHE A 40 10.68 -10.80 -3.28
C PHE A 40 10.59 -9.96 -2.01
N GLN A 41 11.72 -9.69 -1.35
CA GLN A 41 11.78 -8.81 -0.19
C GLN A 41 11.38 -7.38 -0.55
N GLU A 42 12.00 -6.79 -1.57
CA GLU A 42 11.71 -5.41 -2.00
C GLU A 42 10.29 -5.30 -2.61
N LEU A 43 9.88 -6.27 -3.42
CA LEU A 43 8.51 -6.31 -3.93
C LEU A 43 7.48 -6.40 -2.80
N THR A 44 7.75 -7.19 -1.76
CA THR A 44 6.86 -7.29 -0.60
C THR A 44 6.77 -5.95 0.12
N MET A 45 7.89 -5.28 0.35
CA MET A 45 7.91 -3.95 0.95
C MET A 45 7.10 -2.94 0.12
N LEU A 46 7.28 -2.89 -1.20
CA LEU A 46 6.48 -2.01 -2.08
C LEU A 46 4.98 -2.31 -2.01
N ARG A 47 4.61 -3.59 -1.89
CA ARG A 47 3.20 -4.01 -1.73
C ARG A 47 2.62 -3.55 -0.39
N LEU A 48 3.38 -3.69 0.71
CA LEU A 48 2.97 -3.18 2.03
C LEU A 48 2.78 -1.67 1.99
N TYR A 49 3.68 -0.94 1.33
CA TYR A 49 3.57 0.51 1.12
C TYR A 49 2.30 0.93 0.36
N CYS A 50 1.82 0.08 -0.54
CA CYS A 50 0.55 0.32 -1.24
C CYS A 50 -0.67 0.06 -0.36
N ASP A 51 -0.54 -0.72 0.70
CA ASP A 51 -1.57 -0.93 1.71
C ASP A 51 -1.52 0.18 2.76
N HIS A 52 -0.44 0.30 3.52
CA HIS A 52 -0.20 1.38 4.49
C HIS A 52 1.27 1.38 4.96
N PRO A 53 1.94 2.54 5.10
CA PRO A 53 3.37 2.61 5.47
C PRO A 53 3.71 1.93 6.81
N ASP A 54 2.82 2.03 7.81
CA ASP A 54 2.98 1.38 9.13
C ASP A 54 3.01 -0.16 9.10
N LEU A 55 2.68 -0.80 7.97
CA LEU A 55 2.83 -2.25 7.83
C LEU A 55 4.28 -2.69 7.61
N ILE A 56 5.17 -1.75 7.32
CA ILE A 56 6.57 -2.01 7.00
C ILE A 56 7.37 -2.03 8.29
N ASP A 57 8.23 -3.03 8.45
CA ASP A 57 9.14 -3.11 9.60
C ASP A 57 10.20 -2.01 9.52
N GLY A 58 10.06 -0.97 10.34
CA GLY A 58 11.01 0.13 10.47
C GLY A 58 12.37 -0.27 11.05
N LEU A 59 12.53 -1.48 11.59
CA LEU A 59 13.86 -2.03 11.94
C LEU A 59 14.61 -2.54 10.70
N GLN A 60 13.87 -2.93 9.66
CA GLN A 60 14.41 -3.47 8.42
C GLN A 60 14.64 -2.37 7.37
N TYR A 61 13.83 -1.30 7.40
CA TYR A 61 13.90 -0.22 6.42
C TYR A 61 14.01 1.13 7.12
N ASP A 62 14.88 2.01 6.62
CA ASP A 62 14.95 3.40 7.05
C ASP A 62 13.77 4.17 6.46
N LEU A 63 12.67 4.24 7.21
CA LEU A 63 11.43 4.90 6.81
C LEU A 63 11.37 6.35 7.31
N PRO A 64 10.58 7.23 6.67
CA PRO A 64 10.29 8.55 7.20
C PRO A 64 9.84 8.51 8.66
N LYS A 65 10.49 9.29 9.54
CA LYS A 65 10.22 9.35 10.99
C LYS A 65 9.00 10.22 11.32
N LYS A 66 7.88 9.95 10.66
CA LYS A 66 6.60 10.63 10.88
C LYS A 66 5.61 9.61 11.44
N GLU A 67 4.83 10.02 12.44
CA GLU A 67 3.70 9.20 12.90
C GLU A 67 2.70 9.00 11.76
N THR A 68 2.31 7.75 11.54
CA THR A 68 1.30 7.41 10.56
C THR A 68 -0.09 7.48 11.16
N THR A 69 -1.07 7.78 10.32
CA THR A 69 -2.49 7.68 10.61
C THR A 69 -3.16 6.84 9.53
N TRP A 70 -4.35 6.29 9.78
CA TRP A 70 -5.09 5.53 8.76
C TRP A 70 -5.27 6.28 7.42
N ARG A 71 -5.23 7.63 7.43
CA ARG A 71 -5.34 8.47 6.23
C ARG A 71 -4.10 8.43 5.34
N ASP A 72 -2.98 7.90 5.82
CA ASP A 72 -1.78 7.68 5.01
C ASP A 72 -1.94 6.48 4.07
N SER A 73 -3.02 5.69 4.22
CA SER A 73 -3.44 4.70 3.22
C SER A 73 -4.46 5.29 2.23
N PRO A 74 -4.10 5.41 0.94
CA PRO A 74 -5.06 5.77 -0.10
C PRO A 74 -6.18 4.73 -0.21
N LYS A 75 -5.87 3.45 0.03
CA LYS A 75 -6.86 2.37 0.00
C LYS A 75 -7.91 2.55 1.08
N ILE A 76 -7.54 2.93 2.31
CA ILE A 76 -8.51 3.18 3.38
C ILE A 76 -9.35 4.43 3.06
N ILE A 77 -8.74 5.51 2.54
CA ILE A 77 -9.49 6.71 2.14
C ILE A 77 -10.58 6.37 1.12
N HIS A 78 -10.21 5.67 0.05
CA HIS A 78 -11.16 5.26 -0.99
C HIS A 78 -12.20 4.29 -0.44
N LEU A 79 -11.79 3.28 0.33
CA LEU A 79 -12.69 2.31 0.95
C LEU A 79 -13.76 2.99 1.83
N ILE A 80 -13.37 3.97 2.65
CA ILE A 80 -14.34 4.69 3.50
C ILE A 80 -15.32 5.49 2.65
N SER A 81 -14.87 6.11 1.56
CA SER A 81 -15.76 6.82 0.62
C SER A 81 -16.76 5.84 0.00
N ASP A 82 -16.26 4.74 -0.56
CA ASP A 82 -17.07 3.73 -1.24
C ASP A 82 -18.08 3.08 -0.28
N LEU A 83 -17.68 2.81 0.97
CA LEU A 83 -18.57 2.26 2.00
C LEU A 83 -19.66 3.24 2.39
N LYS A 84 -19.35 4.53 2.54
CA LYS A 84 -20.37 5.56 2.84
C LYS A 84 -21.39 5.64 1.71
N ASP A 85 -20.92 5.69 0.46
CA ASP A 85 -21.79 5.77 -0.70
C ASP A 85 -22.66 4.50 -0.83
N HIS A 86 -22.07 3.33 -0.62
CA HIS A 86 -22.79 2.04 -0.62
C HIS A 86 -23.86 1.96 0.46
N LEU A 87 -23.54 2.38 1.70
CA LEU A 87 -24.47 2.33 2.83
C LEU A 87 -25.61 3.35 2.71
N ASN A 88 -25.38 4.46 1.98
CA ASN A 88 -26.40 5.46 1.69
C ASN A 88 -27.30 5.08 0.50
N SER A 89 -26.97 4.02 -0.25
CA SER A 89 -27.81 3.57 -1.37
C SER A 89 -29.02 2.78 -0.85
N GLU A 90 -30.24 3.24 -1.14
CA GLU A 90 -31.46 2.51 -0.77
C GLU A 90 -31.56 1.19 -1.53
N GLN A 91 -31.42 0.06 -0.82
CA GLN A 91 -31.65 -1.27 -1.37
C GLN A 91 -33.02 -1.80 -0.92
N GLY A 92 -34.11 -1.20 -1.40
CA GLY A 92 -35.47 -1.74 -1.25
C GLY A 92 -35.88 -2.07 0.20
N GLY A 93 -35.49 -1.22 1.16
CA GLY A 93 -35.77 -1.40 2.59
C GLY A 93 -34.85 -2.37 3.33
N ARG A 94 -33.77 -2.87 2.70
CA ARG A 94 -32.73 -3.69 3.34
C ARG A 94 -31.48 -2.88 3.61
N ILE A 95 -30.85 -3.13 4.76
CA ILE A 95 -29.55 -2.55 5.11
C ILE A 95 -28.48 -3.13 4.18
N ALA A 96 -27.79 -2.26 3.44
CA ALA A 96 -26.66 -2.64 2.60
C ALA A 96 -25.52 -3.23 3.46
N LYS A 97 -24.87 -4.28 2.97
CA LYS A 97 -23.72 -4.94 3.63
C LYS A 97 -22.51 -4.93 2.71
N ALA A 98 -21.32 -4.88 3.31
CA ALA A 98 -20.05 -4.99 2.62
C ALA A 98 -19.13 -5.98 3.36
N VAL A 99 -18.25 -6.64 2.61
CA VAL A 99 -17.21 -7.52 3.14
C VAL A 99 -15.87 -7.05 2.58
N VAL A 100 -14.90 -6.86 3.45
CA VAL A 100 -13.54 -6.43 3.09
C VAL A 100 -12.59 -7.59 3.32
N PHE A 101 -11.80 -7.93 2.30
CA PHE A 101 -10.76 -8.94 2.39
C PHE A 101 -9.40 -8.27 2.32
N SER A 102 -8.45 -8.77 3.11
CA SER A 102 -7.06 -8.33 3.08
C SER A 102 -6.14 -9.54 3.13
N GLN A 103 -5.02 -9.46 2.41
CA GLN A 103 -3.94 -10.43 2.56
C GLN A 103 -3.19 -10.23 3.88
N TRP A 104 -3.14 -9.00 4.40
CA TRP A 104 -2.43 -8.65 5.62
C TRP A 104 -3.42 -8.47 6.76
N THR A 105 -3.31 -9.30 7.80
CA THR A 105 -4.20 -9.24 8.97
C THR A 105 -4.00 -7.96 9.77
N SER A 106 -2.76 -7.46 9.86
CA SER A 106 -2.42 -6.19 10.49
C SER A 106 -3.13 -4.99 9.85
N PHE A 107 -3.36 -5.02 8.53
CA PHE A 107 -4.14 -3.99 7.86
C PHE A 107 -5.60 -3.92 8.32
N LEU A 108 -6.19 -5.06 8.74
CA LEU A 108 -7.56 -5.11 9.27
C LEU A 108 -7.64 -4.69 10.75
N GLN A 109 -6.51 -4.49 11.42
CA GLN A 109 -6.41 -4.12 12.83
C GLN A 109 -6.15 -2.62 13.05
N MET A 110 -5.98 -1.86 11.97
CA MET A 110 -5.77 -0.40 11.99
C MET A 110 -7.04 0.37 12.36
#